data_AF-A0A0C3DN75-F1
#
_entry.id   AF-A0A0C3DN75-F1
#
_cell.length_a   1.000
_cell.length_b   1.000
_cell.length_c   1.000
_cell.angle_alpha   90.00
_cell.angle_beta   90.00
_cell.angle_gamma   90.00
#
_symmetry.space_group_name_H-M   'P 1'
#
loop_
_entity.id
_entity.type
_entity.pdbx_description
1 polymer ?
#
loop_
_entity_poly.entity_id
_entity_poly.type
_entity_poly.pdbx_seq_one_letter_code
_entity_poly.pdbx_strand_id
1 'polypeptide(L)'
;IRVEWCKARAHAHRWEEEVRLLFKEMQRMLRFLEWHTNWWMERCSTIMTSDEALSEGRHAYAVRQAELHRQIARSFAHIWR
;
A
#
# COMPACT_ATOMS: atom_id res chain seq x y z
N ILE A 1 5.74 1.66 -44.72
CA ILE A 1 5.00 2.77 -44.05
C ILE A 1 3.82 2.26 -43.20
N ARG A 2 2.88 1.45 -43.71
CA ARG A 2 1.71 0.97 -42.93
C ARG A 2 2.06 0.07 -41.72
N VAL A 3 3.03 -0.83 -41.87
CA VAL A 3 3.45 -1.76 -40.79
C VAL A 3 4.03 -1.02 -39.60
N GLU A 4 4.91 -0.05 -39.84
CA GLU A 4 5.53 0.75 -38.78
C GLU A 4 4.50 1.62 -38.04
N TRP A 5 3.48 2.13 -38.74
CA TRP A 5 2.37 2.83 -38.10
C TRP A 5 1.53 1.91 -37.20
N CYS A 6 1.22 0.69 -37.66
CA CYS A 6 0.50 -0.29 -36.85
C CYS A 6 1.28 -0.67 -35.58
N LYS A 7 2.61 -0.85 -35.68
CA LYS A 7 3.47 -1.10 -34.52
C LYS A 7 3.44 0.07 -33.54
N ALA A 8 3.71 1.29 -34.01
CA ALA A 8 3.72 2.49 -33.17
C ALA A 8 2.38 2.67 -32.45
N ARG A 9 1.26 2.46 -33.15
CA ARG A 9 -0.08 2.52 -32.57
C ARG A 9 -0.32 1.42 -31.52
N ALA A 10 0.12 0.19 -31.76
CA ALA A 10 0.01 -0.90 -30.78
C ALA A 10 0.85 -0.63 -29.52
N HIS A 11 2.03 -0.03 -29.66
CA HIS A 11 2.83 0.42 -28.51
C HIS A 11 2.12 1.53 -27.73
N ALA A 12 1.53 2.51 -28.41
CA ALA A 12 0.76 3.57 -27.76
C ALA A 12 -0.44 3.02 -26.97
N HIS A 13 -1.19 2.07 -27.54
CA HIS A 13 -2.30 1.42 -26.84
C HIS A 13 -1.84 0.63 -25.61
N ARG A 14 -0.75 -0.13 -25.71
CA ARG A 14 -0.20 -0.87 -24.56
C ARG A 14 0.29 0.08 -23.46
N TRP A 15 0.98 1.15 -23.82
CA TRP A 15 1.42 2.15 -22.86
C TRP A 15 0.24 2.78 -22.12
N GLU A 16 -0.84 3.13 -22.82
CA GLU A 16 -2.06 3.64 -22.19
C GLU A 16 -2.66 2.63 -21.20
N GLU A 17 -2.69 1.35 -21.58
CA GLU A 17 -3.14 0.27 -20.70
C GLU A 17 -2.26 0.12 -19.46
N GLU A 18 -0.94 0.10 -19.61
CA GLU A 18 0.03 0.00 -18.52
C GLU A 18 -0.12 1.16 -17.53
N VAL A 19 -0.26 2.39 -18.02
CA VAL A 19 -0.52 3.56 -17.17
C VAL A 19 -1.83 3.38 -16.39
N ARG A 20 -2.91 2.94 -17.05
CA ARG A 20 -4.20 2.69 -16.39
C ARG A 20 -4.10 1.59 -15.33
N LEU A 21 -3.35 0.52 -15.59
CA LEU A 21 -3.13 -0.56 -14.63
C LEU A 21 -2.31 -0.09 -13.43
N LEU A 22 -1.28 0.72 -13.66
CA LEU A 22 -0.45 1.29 -12.60
C LEU A 22 -1.28 2.12 -11.61
N PHE A 23 -2.16 3.00 -12.09
CA PHE A 23 -3.08 3.74 -11.22
C PHE A 23 -3.98 2.82 -10.38
N LYS A 24 -4.51 1.74 -10.98
CA LYS A 24 -5.32 0.75 -10.25
C LYS A 24 -4.52 0.03 -9.18
N GLU A 25 -3.28 -0.36 -9.47
CA GLU A 25 -2.40 -0.99 -8.49
C GLU A 25 -2.06 -0.03 -7.35
N MET A 26 -1.84 1.25 -7.62
CA MET A 26 -1.60 2.24 -6.58
C MET A 26 -2.82 2.44 -5.68
N GLN A 27 -4.02 2.46 -6.24
CA GLN A 27 -5.25 2.45 -5.43
C GLN A 27 -5.40 1.19 -4.58
N ARG A 28 -5.02 0.01 -5.11
CA ARG A 28 -5.02 -1.25 -4.34
C ARG A 28 -3.99 -1.20 -3.21
N MET A 29 -2.82 -0.66 -3.47
CA MET A 29 -1.75 -0.50 -2.49
C MET A 29 -2.17 0.40 -1.34
N LEU A 30 -2.82 1.54 -1.61
CA LEU A 30 -3.36 2.42 -0.56
C LEU A 30 -4.37 1.70 0.34
N ARG A 31 -5.33 0.98 -0.26
CA ARG A 31 -6.29 0.16 0.50
C ARG A 31 -5.61 -0.92 1.34
N PHE A 32 -4.56 -1.55 0.81
CA PHE A 32 -3.78 -2.54 1.55
C PHE A 32 -3.08 -1.90 2.76
N LEU A 33 -2.47 -0.73 2.61
CA LEU A 33 -1.78 -0.04 3.71
C LEU A 33 -2.75 0.40 4.81
N GLU A 34 -3.95 0.86 4.45
CA GLU A 34 -5.01 1.16 5.40
C GLU A 34 -5.46 -0.09 6.17
N TRP A 35 -5.74 -1.18 5.45
CA TRP A 35 -6.10 -2.46 6.06
C TRP A 35 -4.99 -2.96 7.00
N HIS A 36 -3.73 -2.90 6.58
CA HIS A 36 -2.61 -3.40 7.37
C HIS A 36 -2.36 -2.55 8.63
N THR A 37 -2.61 -1.24 8.54
CA THR A 37 -2.61 -0.35 9.71
C THR A 37 -3.64 -0.82 10.74
N ASN A 38 -4.86 -1.14 10.32
CA ASN A 38 -5.90 -1.64 11.22
C ASN A 38 -5.54 -3.02 11.79
N TRP A 39 -4.98 -3.90 10.96
CA TRP A 39 -4.50 -5.20 11.40
C TRP A 39 -3.47 -5.11 12.53
N TRP A 40 -2.52 -4.17 12.46
CA TRP A 40 -1.57 -3.92 13.55
C TRP A 40 -2.27 -3.47 14.84
N MET A 41 -3.26 -2.58 14.73
CA MET A 41 -4.02 -2.09 15.89
C MET A 41 -4.86 -3.19 16.55
N GLU A 42 -5.50 -4.05 15.76
CA GLU A 42 -6.28 -5.19 16.25
C GLU A 42 -5.38 -6.23 16.93
N ARG A 43 -4.17 -6.46 16.39
CA ARG A 43 -3.24 -7.44 16.95
C ARG A 43 -2.74 -7.07 18.35
N CYS A 44 -2.70 -5.77 18.69
CA CYS A 44 -2.43 -5.31 20.06
C CYS A 44 -3.42 -5.88 21.07
N SER A 45 -4.71 -5.95 20.71
CA SER A 45 -5.76 -6.40 21.63
C SER A 45 -5.86 -7.91 21.76
N THR A 46 -5.36 -8.67 20.79
CA THR A 46 -5.61 -10.12 20.70
C THR A 46 -4.61 -10.98 21.47
N ILE A 47 -3.37 -10.51 21.66
CA ILE A 47 -2.31 -11.30 22.31
C ILE A 47 -2.15 -10.86 23.76
N MET A 48 -2.89 -11.52 24.66
CA MET A 48 -2.71 -11.32 26.09
C MET A 48 -1.50 -12.09 26.60
N THR A 49 -0.65 -11.44 27.37
CA THR A 49 0.48 -12.04 28.07
C THR A 49 0.44 -11.62 29.53
N SER A 50 0.87 -12.49 30.44
CA SER A 50 0.96 -12.19 31.87
C SER A 50 2.17 -11.32 32.22
N ASP A 51 3.09 -11.09 31.28
CA ASP A 51 4.24 -10.20 31.43
C ASP A 51 3.87 -8.79 30.95
N GLU A 52 3.70 -7.88 31.90
CA GLU A 52 3.30 -6.49 31.64
C GLU A 52 4.32 -5.74 30.77
N ALA A 53 5.62 -5.92 30.99
CA ALA A 53 6.66 -5.25 30.23
C ALA A 53 6.68 -5.73 28.76
N LEU A 54 6.47 -7.02 28.55
CA LEU A 54 6.34 -7.59 27.21
C LEU A 54 5.06 -7.10 26.50
N SER A 55 3.97 -6.95 27.25
CA SER A 55 2.70 -6.41 26.74
C SER A 55 2.84 -4.97 26.27
N GLU A 56 3.45 -4.11 27.10
CA GLU A 56 3.74 -2.72 26.78
C GLU A 56 4.65 -2.60 25.55
N GLY A 57 5.74 -3.36 25.51
CA GLY A 57 6.67 -3.36 24.38
C GLY A 57 6.01 -3.77 23.06
N ARG A 58 5.13 -4.79 23.09
CA ARG A 58 4.34 -5.21 21.92
C ARG A 58 3.38 -4.13 21.47
N HIS A 59 2.68 -3.49 22.40
CA HIS A 59 1.76 -2.40 22.09
C HIS A 59 2.49 -1.23 21.43
N ALA A 60 3.59 -0.77 22.04
CA ALA A 60 4.42 0.30 21.50
C ALA A 60 4.95 -0.04 20.09
N TYR A 61 5.40 -1.27 19.88
CA TYR A 61 5.88 -1.73 18.57
C TYR A 61 4.77 -1.72 17.51
N ALA A 62 3.60 -2.27 17.82
CA ALA A 62 2.49 -2.34 16.88
C ALA A 62 1.92 -0.95 16.55
N VAL A 63 1.84 -0.03 17.53
CA VAL A 63 1.50 1.38 17.28
C VAL A 63 2.52 2.03 16.33
N ARG A 64 3.81 1.79 16.55
CA ARG A 64 4.87 2.28 15.65
C ARG A 64 4.72 1.72 14.23
N GLN A 65 4.41 0.42 14.09
CA GLN A 65 4.19 -0.20 12.79
C GLN A 65 2.96 0.36 12.08
N ALA A 66 1.85 0.56 12.80
CA ALA A 66 0.65 1.18 12.26
C ALA A 66 0.94 2.60 11.73
N GLU A 67 1.67 3.41 12.50
CA GLU A 67 2.03 4.77 12.07
C GLU A 67 2.97 4.79 10.86
N LEU A 68 3.93 3.87 10.79
CA LEU A 68 4.80 3.72 9.60
C LEU A 68 3.97 3.45 8.33
N HIS A 69 3.00 2.53 8.40
CA HIS A 69 2.15 2.21 7.26
C HIS A 69 1.26 3.40 6.86
N ARG A 70 0.75 4.17 7.81
CA ARG A 70 0.03 5.43 7.53
C ARG A 70 0.91 6.46 6.82
N GLN A 71 2.17 6.60 7.22
CA GLN A 71 3.10 7.53 6.58
C GLN A 71 3.40 7.13 5.15
N ILE A 72 3.63 5.84 4.89
CA ILE A 72 3.80 5.30 3.54
C ILE A 72 2.55 5.57 2.69
N ALA A 73 1.36 5.30 3.24
CA ALA A 73 0.10 5.55 2.54
C ALA A 73 -0.09 7.04 2.18
N ARG A 74 0.20 7.95 3.12
CA ARG A 74 0.15 9.41 2.87
C ARG A 74 1.15 9.84 1.79
N SER A 75 2.36 9.29 1.81
CA SER A 75 3.38 9.57 0.81
C SER A 75 2.92 9.13 -0.58
N PHE A 76 2.44 7.89 -0.71
CA PHE A 76 1.93 7.39 -1.99
C PHE A 76 0.67 8.15 -2.44
N ALA A 77 -0.26 8.46 -1.55
CA ALA A 77 -1.43 9.27 -1.89
C ALA A 77 -1.04 10.68 -2.38
N HIS A 78 0.08 11.23 -1.91
CA HIS A 78 0.59 12.51 -2.40
C HIS A 78 1.25 12.38 -3.78
N ILE A 79 2.04 11.33 -4.00
CA ILE A 79 2.75 11.06 -5.27
C ILE A 79 1.75 10.75 -6.40
N TRP A 80 0.68 10.03 -6.11
CA TRP A 80 -0.26 9.47 -7.09
C TRP A 80 -1.58 10.24 -7.20
N ARG A 81 -1.56 11.55 -6.95
CA ARG A 81 -2.73 12.44 -7.15
C ARG A 81 -3.18 12.49 -8.60
#